data_AF-A0A2U3JVK6-F1
#
_entry.id   AF-A0A2U3JVK6-F1
#
_cell.length_a   1.000
_cell.length_b   1.000
_cell.length_c   1.000
_cell.angle_alpha   90.00
_cell.angle_beta   90.00
_cell.angle_gamma   90.00
#
_symmetry.space_group_name_H-M   'P 1'
#
loop_
_entity.id
_entity.type
_entity.pdbx_description
1 polymer ?
#
loop_
_entity_poly.entity_id
_entity_poly.type
_entity_poly.pdbx_seq_one_letter_code
_entity_poly.pdbx_strand_id
1 'polypeptide(L)'
;MENGSNWKCVHTAALWVLIALILLTGWLLTPVSGIWAWILIAVFMGLVFIIVSMGVTGSASGLLIDTRNKMSLSRFQMTLWTLVVLSGYLAAAMANIFKSSRGDPLAIALDPQLWILMGISTASMVGSPLIKNTKEAKQPDEQQKTDTISLLSAKTGIAPDTRGLIVVNTKPEHASWSDMFSGEETGNAAFLDLAKVQMFFFTIILVLSYAVALGKMFYKMPNAITDLPALSAGMVTLLGISHAGYLTQKGIPHSQTS
;
A
#
# COMPACT_ATOMS: atom_id res chain seq x y z
N MET A 1 5.61 31.15 2.59
CA MET A 1 5.47 29.76 2.13
C MET A 1 4.61 29.82 0.89
N GLU A 2 5.21 29.77 -0.31
CA GLU A 2 4.44 29.72 -1.55
C GLU A 2 3.65 28.41 -1.58
N ASN A 3 2.35 28.49 -1.30
CA ASN A 3 1.40 27.40 -1.52
C ASN A 3 1.11 27.26 -3.02
N GLY A 4 2.16 26.99 -3.80
CA GLY A 4 2.01 26.54 -5.18
C GLY A 4 1.55 25.10 -5.15
N SER A 5 0.29 24.84 -5.51
CA SER A 5 -0.16 23.48 -5.74
C SER A 5 0.77 22.79 -6.75
N ASN A 6 1.28 21.60 -6.43
CA ASN A 6 2.00 20.77 -7.39
C ASN A 6 1.09 20.32 -8.56
N TRP A 7 -0.23 20.51 -8.40
CA TRP A 7 -1.22 20.18 -9.39
C TRP A 7 -1.16 21.12 -10.59
N LYS A 8 -1.07 20.53 -11.77
CA LYS A 8 -0.99 21.23 -13.06
C LYS A 8 -2.04 20.66 -14.01
N CYS A 9 -2.48 21.43 -14.99
CA CYS A 9 -3.48 21.00 -15.99
C CYS A 9 -3.10 19.67 -16.68
N VAL A 10 -1.80 19.45 -16.93
CA VAL A 10 -1.24 18.19 -17.44
C VAL A 10 -1.63 16.96 -16.59
N HIS A 11 -1.70 17.07 -15.27
CA HIS A 11 -2.12 15.96 -14.40
C HIS A 11 -3.60 15.62 -14.63
N THR A 12 -4.47 16.63 -14.68
CA THR A 12 -5.91 16.44 -14.97
C THR A 12 -6.11 15.83 -16.35
N ALA A 13 -5.41 16.33 -17.38
CA ALA A 13 -5.50 15.78 -18.72
C ALA A 13 -5.02 14.31 -18.78
N ALA A 14 -3.89 14.01 -18.13
CA ALA A 14 -3.36 12.65 -18.04
C ALA A 14 -4.34 11.68 -17.35
N LEU A 15 -5.03 12.13 -16.29
CA LEU A 15 -6.04 11.30 -15.62
C LEU A 15 -7.22 10.94 -16.55
N TRP A 16 -7.75 11.91 -17.30
CA TRP A 16 -8.82 11.64 -18.26
C TRP A 16 -8.38 10.69 -19.38
N VAL A 17 -7.15 10.87 -19.88
CA VAL A 17 -6.57 9.95 -20.86
C VAL A 17 -6.44 8.54 -20.28
N LEU A 18 -5.94 8.38 -19.06
CA LEU A 18 -5.81 7.06 -18.42
C LEU A 18 -7.18 6.41 -18.16
N ILE A 19 -8.18 7.17 -17.74
CA ILE A 19 -9.56 6.68 -17.57
C ILE A 19 -10.10 6.19 -18.92
N ALA A 20 -9.93 6.96 -20.00
CA ALA A 20 -10.33 6.54 -21.33
C ALA A 20 -9.59 5.28 -21.78
N LEU A 21 -8.28 5.16 -21.53
CA LEU A 21 -7.48 3.97 -21.83
C LEU A 21 -7.96 2.74 -21.05
N ILE A 22 -8.32 2.87 -19.78
CA ILE A 22 -8.90 1.78 -18.97
C ILE A 22 -10.20 1.29 -19.61
N LEU A 23 -11.11 2.21 -19.96
CA LEU A 23 -12.40 1.86 -20.56
C LEU A 23 -12.23 1.25 -21.97
N LEU A 24 -11.37 1.82 -22.80
CA LEU A 24 -11.07 1.32 -24.15
C LEU A 24 -10.44 -0.08 -24.09
N THR A 25 -9.52 -0.30 -23.14
CA THR A 25 -8.92 -1.63 -22.91
C THR A 25 -9.97 -2.64 -22.49
N GLY A 26 -10.81 -2.28 -21.51
CA GLY A 26 -11.91 -3.12 -21.07
C GLY A 26 -12.89 -3.44 -22.20
N TRP A 27 -13.18 -2.49 -23.08
CA TRP A 27 -14.10 -2.67 -24.19
C TRP A 27 -13.51 -3.51 -25.34
N LEU A 28 -12.27 -3.23 -25.73
CA LEU A 28 -11.66 -3.82 -26.93
C LEU A 28 -10.90 -5.13 -26.66
N LEU A 29 -10.17 -5.23 -25.54
CA LEU A 29 -9.35 -6.41 -25.27
C LEU A 29 -10.11 -7.51 -24.56
N THR A 30 -11.07 -7.21 -23.70
CA THR A 30 -11.76 -8.23 -22.89
C THR A 30 -12.43 -9.34 -23.73
N PRO A 31 -13.08 -9.04 -24.88
CA PRO A 31 -13.63 -10.08 -25.75
C PRO A 31 -12.57 -10.98 -26.40
N VAL A 32 -11.35 -10.48 -26.58
CA VAL A 32 -10.25 -11.16 -27.28
C VAL A 32 -9.36 -11.92 -26.29
N SER A 33 -9.02 -11.29 -25.17
CA SER A 33 -8.16 -11.83 -24.13
C SER A 33 -8.37 -11.15 -22.78
N GLY A 34 -9.08 -11.83 -21.88
CA GLY A 34 -9.33 -11.34 -20.53
C GLY A 34 -8.05 -11.07 -19.72
N ILE A 35 -7.02 -11.91 -19.87
CA ILE A 35 -5.77 -11.77 -19.11
C ILE A 35 -5.01 -10.49 -19.48
N TRP A 36 -4.89 -10.19 -20.78
CA TRP A 36 -4.21 -8.98 -21.24
C TRP A 36 -5.03 -7.72 -20.95
N ALA A 37 -6.37 -7.81 -21.05
CA ALA A 37 -7.25 -6.73 -20.64
C ALA A 37 -7.04 -6.39 -19.16
N TRP A 38 -7.04 -7.39 -18.27
CA TRP A 38 -6.81 -7.20 -16.84
C TRP A 38 -5.42 -6.61 -16.55
N ILE A 39 -4.35 -7.15 -17.15
CA ILE A 39 -2.97 -6.64 -16.95
C ILE A 39 -2.87 -5.17 -17.34
N LEU A 40 -3.40 -4.78 -18.51
CA LEU A 40 -3.35 -3.39 -18.96
C LEU A 40 -4.22 -2.46 -18.09
N ILE A 41 -5.41 -2.91 -17.66
CA ILE A 41 -6.24 -2.17 -16.70
C ILE A 41 -5.45 -1.94 -15.40
N ALA A 42 -4.80 -2.97 -14.85
CA ALA A 42 -3.97 -2.85 -13.65
C ALA A 42 -2.81 -1.87 -13.86
N VAL A 43 -2.13 -1.92 -15.01
CA VAL A 43 -1.05 -0.96 -15.34
C VAL A 43 -1.57 0.47 -15.40
N PHE A 44 -2.67 0.73 -16.09
CA PHE A 44 -3.23 2.09 -16.19
C PHE A 44 -3.75 2.60 -14.84
N MET A 45 -4.35 1.75 -14.01
CA MET A 45 -4.71 2.11 -12.63
C MET A 45 -3.48 2.45 -11.77
N GLY A 46 -2.38 1.70 -11.94
CA GLY A 46 -1.12 2.00 -11.29
C GLY A 46 -0.55 3.36 -11.71
N LEU A 47 -0.65 3.69 -13.01
CA LEU A 47 -0.27 5.01 -13.52
C LEU A 47 -1.17 6.11 -12.96
N VAL A 48 -2.48 5.87 -12.78
CA VAL A 48 -3.37 6.82 -12.11
C VAL A 48 -2.87 7.13 -10.70
N PHE A 49 -2.48 6.11 -9.92
CA PHE A 49 -1.90 6.34 -8.58
C PHE A 49 -0.62 7.16 -8.63
N ILE A 50 0.25 6.92 -9.61
CA ILE A 50 1.49 7.69 -9.80
C ILE A 50 1.18 9.16 -10.16
N ILE A 51 0.25 9.42 -11.09
CA ILE A 51 -0.14 10.78 -11.47
C ILE A 51 -0.76 11.53 -10.29
N VAL A 52 -1.66 10.89 -9.53
CA VAL A 52 -2.25 11.50 -8.33
C VAL A 52 -1.18 11.79 -7.29
N SER A 53 -0.27 10.84 -7.06
CA SER A 53 0.86 10.98 -6.14
C SER A 53 1.76 12.16 -6.51
N MET A 54 2.17 12.28 -7.78
CA MET A 54 2.98 13.40 -8.28
C MET A 54 2.23 14.73 -8.22
N GLY A 55 0.95 14.76 -8.60
CA GLY A 55 0.15 15.99 -8.60
C GLY A 55 -0.09 16.56 -7.20
N VAL A 56 -0.20 15.70 -6.18
CA VAL A 56 -0.41 16.14 -4.79
C VAL A 56 0.93 16.42 -4.08
N THR A 57 1.89 15.51 -4.19
CA THR A 57 3.11 15.54 -3.37
C THR A 57 4.35 16.04 -4.09
N GLY A 58 4.32 16.17 -5.42
CA GLY A 58 5.49 16.44 -6.25
C GLY A 58 6.40 15.23 -6.47
N SER A 59 6.07 14.05 -5.92
CA SER A 59 6.86 12.82 -6.04
C SER A 59 6.01 11.64 -6.49
N ALA A 60 6.56 10.76 -7.34
CA ALA A 60 5.90 9.52 -7.74
C ALA A 60 5.67 8.58 -6.56
N SER A 61 6.59 8.55 -5.60
CA SER A 61 6.49 7.72 -4.38
C SER A 61 5.70 8.38 -3.25
N GLY A 62 5.18 9.59 -3.45
CA GLY A 62 4.45 10.34 -2.42
C GLY A 62 3.30 9.61 -1.76
N LEU A 63 2.60 8.73 -2.48
CA LEU A 63 1.54 7.87 -1.95
C LEU A 63 2.01 6.96 -0.80
N LEU A 64 3.31 6.61 -0.77
CA LEU A 64 3.93 5.80 0.25
C LEU A 64 4.47 6.62 1.42
N ILE A 65 4.64 7.93 1.24
CA ILE A 65 5.18 8.84 2.25
C ILE A 65 4.05 9.22 3.23
N ASP A 66 4.33 9.13 4.52
CA ASP A 66 3.40 9.57 5.57
C ASP A 66 3.78 10.94 6.16
N THR A 67 3.04 11.37 7.19
CA THR A 67 3.19 12.68 7.85
C THR A 67 4.55 12.89 8.56
N ARG A 68 5.37 11.85 8.65
CA ARG A 68 6.73 11.86 9.19
C ARG A 68 7.78 11.95 8.10
N ASN A 69 7.36 12.17 6.85
CA ASN A 69 8.22 12.21 5.67
C ASN A 69 9.03 10.90 5.47
N LYS A 70 8.46 9.77 5.91
CA LYS A 70 9.04 8.43 5.76
C LYS A 70 8.14 7.54 4.91
N MET A 71 8.73 6.60 4.17
CA MET A 71 7.93 5.58 3.48
C MET A 71 7.28 4.62 4.49
N SER A 72 6.00 4.32 4.30
CA SER A 72 5.22 3.47 5.19
C SER A 72 4.88 2.13 4.55
N LEU A 73 5.19 1.06 5.28
CA LEU A 73 4.83 -0.31 4.89
C LEU A 73 3.31 -0.47 4.75
N SER A 74 2.50 0.14 5.62
CA SER A 74 1.03 0.00 5.55
C SER A 74 0.44 0.68 4.33
N ARG A 75 1.00 1.83 3.91
CA ARG A 75 0.59 2.52 2.68
C ARG A 75 0.95 1.70 1.45
N PHE A 76 2.14 1.10 1.45
CA PHE A 76 2.57 0.18 0.39
C PHE A 76 1.64 -1.03 0.26
N GLN A 77 1.36 -1.71 1.38
CA GLN A 77 0.45 -2.85 1.42
C GLN A 77 -0.93 -2.51 0.87
N MET A 78 -1.52 -1.41 1.33
CA MET A 78 -2.84 -0.97 0.86
C MET A 78 -2.84 -0.64 -0.62
N THR A 79 -1.81 0.05 -1.11
CA THR A 79 -1.70 0.39 -2.53
C THR A 79 -1.70 -0.87 -3.40
N LEU A 80 -0.91 -1.89 -3.03
CA LEU A 80 -0.86 -3.15 -3.76
C LEU A 80 -2.21 -3.87 -3.75
N TRP A 81 -2.83 -3.99 -2.58
CA TRP A 81 -4.13 -4.67 -2.46
C TRP A 81 -5.25 -3.93 -3.21
N THR A 82 -5.32 -2.61 -3.08
CA THR A 82 -6.27 -1.79 -3.84
C THR A 82 -6.05 -1.98 -5.35
N LEU A 83 -4.80 -1.96 -5.81
CA LEU A 83 -4.50 -2.12 -7.22
C LEU A 83 -4.96 -3.49 -7.76
N VAL A 84 -4.58 -4.58 -7.10
CA VAL A 84 -4.88 -5.93 -7.58
C VAL A 84 -6.37 -6.27 -7.46
N VAL A 85 -7.01 -5.94 -6.33
CA VAL A 85 -8.43 -6.25 -6.11
C VAL A 85 -9.32 -5.42 -7.02
N LEU A 86 -9.12 -4.10 -7.10
CA LEU A 86 -9.99 -3.24 -7.92
C LEU A 86 -9.79 -3.47 -9.42
N SER A 87 -8.54 -3.69 -9.87
CA SER A 87 -8.31 -4.02 -11.28
C SER A 87 -8.93 -5.37 -11.66
N GLY A 88 -8.82 -6.38 -10.77
CA GLY A 88 -9.46 -7.68 -10.96
C GLY A 88 -10.99 -7.57 -11.01
N TYR A 89 -11.59 -6.85 -10.06
CA TYR A 89 -13.03 -6.62 -10.04
C TYR A 89 -13.51 -5.89 -11.31
N LEU A 90 -12.84 -4.80 -11.71
CA LEU A 90 -13.21 -4.05 -12.91
C LEU A 90 -13.08 -4.90 -14.18
N ALA A 91 -12.00 -5.67 -14.32
CA ALA A 91 -11.82 -6.55 -15.47
C ALA A 91 -12.88 -7.66 -15.51
N ALA A 92 -13.25 -8.23 -14.36
CA ALA A 92 -14.34 -9.21 -14.27
C ALA A 92 -15.69 -8.61 -14.65
N ALA A 93 -16.00 -7.39 -14.17
CA ALA A 93 -17.23 -6.68 -14.53
C ALA A 93 -17.31 -6.40 -16.04
N MET A 94 -16.22 -5.91 -16.64
CA MET A 94 -16.14 -5.71 -18.09
C MET A 94 -16.35 -7.02 -18.84
N ALA A 95 -15.76 -8.11 -18.37
CA ALA A 95 -15.88 -9.39 -19.03
C ALA A 95 -17.28 -10.00 -18.92
N ASN A 96 -17.99 -9.72 -17.83
CA ASN A 96 -19.40 -10.07 -17.65
C ASN A 96 -20.31 -9.27 -18.59
N ILE A 97 -20.03 -7.98 -18.85
CA ILE A 97 -20.83 -7.17 -19.79
C ILE A 97 -20.88 -7.82 -21.18
N PHE A 98 -19.77 -8.40 -21.65
CA PHE A 98 -19.71 -9.03 -22.97
C PHE A 98 -20.24 -10.48 -23.01
N LYS A 99 -20.27 -11.18 -21.87
CA LYS A 99 -20.62 -12.61 -21.81
C LYS A 99 -22.00 -12.89 -21.21
N SER A 100 -22.56 -11.98 -20.41
CA SER A 100 -23.84 -12.19 -19.75
C SER A 100 -24.98 -11.68 -20.64
N SER A 101 -25.67 -12.60 -21.32
CA SER A 101 -26.78 -12.23 -22.20
C SER A 101 -28.02 -11.70 -21.47
N ARG A 102 -28.17 -11.91 -20.15
CA ARG A 102 -29.34 -11.47 -19.33
C ARG A 102 -29.09 -11.28 -17.81
N GLY A 103 -27.84 -11.28 -17.33
CA GLY A 103 -27.51 -11.20 -15.89
C GLY A 103 -26.91 -9.84 -15.49
N ASP A 104 -26.94 -9.52 -14.19
CA ASP A 104 -26.26 -8.34 -13.62
C ASP A 104 -24.73 -8.51 -13.74
N PRO A 105 -24.02 -7.71 -14.55
CA PRO A 105 -22.58 -7.83 -14.74
C PRO A 105 -21.77 -7.57 -13.46
N LEU A 106 -22.36 -6.86 -12.49
CA LEU A 106 -21.72 -6.47 -11.23
C LEU A 106 -21.94 -7.50 -10.10
N ALA A 107 -22.73 -8.55 -10.35
CA ALA A 107 -22.95 -9.66 -9.42
C ALA A 107 -21.73 -10.59 -9.33
N ILE A 108 -20.60 -10.02 -8.94
CA ILE A 108 -19.32 -10.70 -8.70
C ILE A 108 -19.11 -10.75 -7.19
N ALA A 109 -19.22 -11.93 -6.62
CA ALA A 109 -18.99 -12.16 -5.21
C ALA A 109 -17.51 -12.01 -4.87
N LEU A 110 -17.27 -11.38 -3.72
CA LEU A 110 -15.96 -11.29 -3.09
C LEU A 110 -15.92 -12.28 -1.93
N ASP A 111 -14.95 -13.17 -1.97
CA ASP A 111 -14.72 -14.16 -0.92
C ASP A 111 -14.59 -13.49 0.47
N PRO A 112 -15.31 -13.97 1.51
CA PRO A 112 -15.28 -13.38 2.85
C PRO A 112 -13.86 -13.20 3.43
N GLN A 113 -12.93 -14.10 3.08
CA GLN A 113 -11.55 -14.01 3.55
C GLN A 113 -10.81 -12.82 2.94
N LEU A 114 -11.18 -12.37 1.73
CA LEU A 114 -10.67 -11.14 1.14
C LEU A 114 -11.10 -9.91 1.95
N TRP A 115 -12.36 -9.86 2.40
CA TRP A 115 -12.84 -8.78 3.28
C TRP A 115 -12.10 -8.74 4.61
N ILE A 116 -11.91 -9.90 5.23
CA ILE A 116 -11.16 -10.03 6.49
C ILE A 116 -9.73 -9.54 6.28
N LEU A 117 -9.07 -9.96 5.20
CA LEU A 117 -7.71 -9.54 4.87
C LEU A 117 -7.60 -8.02 4.67
N MET A 118 -8.54 -7.41 3.94
CA MET A 118 -8.59 -5.96 3.76
C MET A 118 -8.88 -5.23 5.08
N GLY A 119 -9.73 -5.79 5.92
CA GLY A 119 -10.03 -5.28 7.26
C GLY A 119 -8.81 -5.28 8.18
N ILE A 120 -8.07 -6.38 8.23
CA ILE A 120 -6.82 -6.50 9.01
C ILE A 120 -5.77 -5.48 8.54
N SER A 121 -5.62 -5.31 7.22
CA SER A 121 -4.70 -4.32 6.64
C SER A 121 -5.10 -2.89 7.01
N THR A 122 -6.39 -2.58 6.94
CA THR A 122 -6.95 -1.27 7.30
C THR A 122 -6.79 -0.97 8.79
N ALA A 123 -7.02 -1.97 9.66
CA ALA A 123 -6.84 -1.84 11.11
C ALA A 123 -5.39 -1.45 11.45
N SER A 124 -4.40 -2.01 10.75
CA SER A 124 -2.99 -1.64 10.95
C SER A 124 -2.65 -0.24 10.43
N MET A 125 -3.30 0.19 9.34
CA MET A 125 -3.15 1.54 8.79
C MET A 125 -3.65 2.61 9.76
N VAL A 126 -4.78 2.37 10.44
CA VAL A 126 -5.38 3.32 11.40
C VAL A 126 -4.77 3.18 12.79
N GLY A 127 -4.48 1.96 13.25
CA GLY A 127 -3.90 1.70 14.57
C GLY A 127 -2.46 2.19 14.71
N SER A 128 -1.65 2.10 13.65
CA SER A 128 -0.25 2.52 13.69
C SER A 128 -0.06 4.01 14.06
N PRO A 129 -0.78 4.98 13.45
CA PRO A 129 -0.76 6.38 13.88
C PRO A 129 -1.23 6.60 15.31
N LEU A 130 -2.27 5.92 15.77
CA LEU A 130 -2.79 6.09 17.14
C LEU A 130 -1.74 5.75 18.20
N ILE A 131 -1.04 4.62 18.01
CA ILE A 131 0.06 4.22 18.90
C ILE A 131 1.20 5.26 18.87
N LYS A 132 1.51 5.80 17.68
CA LYS A 132 2.59 6.77 17.50
C LYS A 132 2.28 8.11 18.14
N ASN A 133 1.08 8.63 18.00
CA ASN A 133 0.69 9.92 18.59
C ASN A 133 0.92 9.94 20.12
N THR A 134 0.62 8.83 20.79
CA THR A 134 0.91 8.67 22.23
C THR A 134 2.40 8.71 22.55
N LYS A 135 3.26 8.26 21.62
CA LYS A 135 4.73 8.27 21.76
C LYS A 135 5.35 9.61 21.35
N GLU A 136 4.73 10.33 20.42
CA GLU A 136 5.12 11.71 20.06
C GLU A 136 4.92 12.69 21.22
N ALA A 137 4.01 12.38 22.16
CA ALA A 137 3.76 13.19 23.35
C ALA A 137 4.80 12.99 24.48
N LYS A 138 5.72 12.01 24.37
CA LYS A 138 6.72 11.70 25.41
C LYS A 138 8.07 12.33 25.08
N GLN A 139 8.80 12.77 26.11
CA GLN A 139 10.16 13.29 25.95
C GLN A 139 11.17 12.13 25.88
N PRO A 140 12.00 12.05 24.83
CA PRO A 140 13.04 11.03 24.73
C PRO A 140 14.18 11.32 25.69
N ASP A 141 14.86 10.27 26.12
CA ASP A 141 16.21 10.39 26.69
C ASP A 141 17.15 11.09 25.68
N GLU A 142 17.81 12.17 26.11
CA GLU A 142 18.61 13.03 25.23
C GLU A 142 19.87 12.33 24.70
N GLN A 143 20.47 11.43 25.50
CA GLN A 143 21.64 10.67 25.07
C GLN A 143 21.25 9.66 23.98
N GLN A 144 20.21 8.86 24.21
CA GLN A 144 19.71 7.90 23.23
C GLN A 144 19.27 8.57 21.92
N LYS A 145 18.60 9.73 22.02
CA LYS A 145 18.23 10.53 20.86
C LYS A 145 19.46 10.98 20.06
N THR A 146 20.45 11.55 20.74
CA THR A 146 21.67 12.05 20.10
C THR A 146 22.44 10.93 19.42
N ASP A 147 22.59 9.79 20.11
CA ASP A 147 23.27 8.61 19.58
C ASP A 147 22.56 8.11 18.31
N THR A 148 21.23 7.98 18.33
CA THR A 148 20.49 7.51 17.15
C THR A 148 20.51 8.49 15.99
N ILE A 149 20.40 9.79 16.24
CA ILE A 149 20.52 10.80 15.18
C ILE A 149 21.92 10.74 14.57
N SER A 150 22.97 10.59 15.39
CA SER A 150 24.35 10.49 14.89
C SER A 150 24.57 9.26 14.01
N LEU A 151 24.06 8.09 14.44
CA LEU A 151 24.14 6.84 13.70
C LEU A 151 23.37 6.91 12.37
N LEU A 152 22.17 7.49 12.39
CA LEU A 152 21.37 7.65 11.17
C LEU A 152 22.03 8.64 10.21
N SER A 153 22.51 9.78 10.71
CA SER A 153 23.22 10.77 9.90
C SER A 153 24.48 10.19 9.25
N ALA A 154 25.22 9.36 9.98
CA ALA A 154 26.39 8.66 9.44
C ALA A 154 26.02 7.63 8.35
N LYS A 155 24.88 6.95 8.48
CA LYS A 155 24.41 5.95 7.50
C LYS A 155 23.80 6.57 6.24
N THR A 156 23.06 7.66 6.37
CA THR A 156 22.25 8.23 5.27
C THR A 156 22.83 9.52 4.70
N GLY A 157 23.77 10.16 5.41
CA GLY A 157 24.25 11.51 5.10
C GLY A 157 23.23 12.61 5.41
N ILE A 158 22.08 12.27 6.01
CA ILE A 158 20.96 13.19 6.28
C ILE A 158 20.65 13.13 7.77
N ALA A 159 20.67 14.28 8.43
CA ALA A 159 20.26 14.37 9.83
C ALA A 159 18.73 14.28 9.95
N PRO A 160 18.18 13.21 10.57
CA PRO A 160 16.76 13.14 10.85
C PRO A 160 16.40 14.04 12.05
N ASP A 161 15.10 14.25 12.23
CA ASP A 161 14.52 14.97 13.38
C ASP A 161 13.69 14.00 14.23
N THR A 162 13.16 14.47 15.36
CA THR A 162 12.33 13.69 16.27
C THR A 162 11.06 14.43 16.66
N ARG A 163 9.93 13.73 16.66
CA ARG A 163 8.69 14.16 17.33
C ARG A 163 8.49 13.26 18.54
N GLY A 164 8.80 13.77 19.73
CA GLY A 164 8.87 12.96 20.95
C GLY A 164 9.82 11.78 20.76
N LEU A 165 9.33 10.55 21.01
CA LEU A 165 10.13 9.33 20.82
C LEU A 165 10.29 8.90 19.35
N ILE A 166 9.57 9.50 18.40
CA ILE A 166 9.49 9.02 17.01
C ILE A 166 10.49 9.76 16.12
N VAL A 167 11.29 9.02 15.36
CA VAL A 167 12.23 9.58 14.38
C VAL A 167 11.51 9.90 13.06
N VAL A 168 11.69 11.12 12.58
CA VAL A 168 11.05 11.65 11.37
C VAL A 168 12.09 12.24 10.41
N ASN A 169 11.74 12.33 9.13
CA ASN A 169 12.58 13.04 8.17
C ASN A 169 12.15 14.51 8.10
N THR A 170 13.12 15.41 7.90
CA THR A 170 12.86 16.86 7.82
C THR A 170 12.13 17.26 6.54
N LYS A 171 12.34 16.54 5.44
CA LYS A 171 11.69 16.78 4.13
C LYS A 171 11.19 15.49 3.49
N PRO A 172 10.10 15.52 2.70
CA PRO A 172 9.61 14.38 1.94
C PRO A 172 10.66 13.77 0.99
N GLU A 173 11.56 14.59 0.43
CA GLU A 173 12.64 14.11 -0.46
C GLU A 173 13.62 13.15 0.23
N HIS A 174 13.66 13.15 1.57
CA HIS A 174 14.54 12.28 2.34
C HIS A 174 13.90 10.92 2.66
N ALA A 175 12.64 10.70 2.27
CA ALA A 175 11.98 9.41 2.41
C ALA A 175 12.72 8.32 1.63
N SER A 176 12.96 7.19 2.27
CA SER A 176 13.74 6.08 1.73
C SER A 176 12.96 4.76 1.78
N TRP A 177 13.23 3.85 0.85
CA TRP A 177 12.65 2.51 0.89
C TRP A 177 13.04 1.73 2.16
N SER A 178 14.21 2.02 2.74
CA SER A 178 14.63 1.45 4.02
C SER A 178 13.71 1.81 5.18
N ASP A 179 12.99 2.95 5.13
CA ASP A 179 12.05 3.35 6.19
C ASP A 179 10.92 2.31 6.41
N MET A 180 10.58 1.56 5.36
CA MET A 180 9.59 0.48 5.43
C MET A 180 10.09 -0.73 6.24
N PHE A 181 11.39 -0.81 6.52
CA PHE A 181 12.04 -1.94 7.19
C PHE A 181 12.77 -1.55 8.47
N SER A 182 12.98 -0.26 8.73
CA SER A 182 13.67 0.21 9.94
C SER A 182 12.71 0.44 11.11
N GLY A 183 13.27 0.47 12.32
CA GLY A 183 12.55 0.92 13.52
C GLY A 183 12.03 2.36 13.39
N GLU A 184 11.19 2.77 14.33
CA GLU A 184 10.50 4.07 14.25
C GLU A 184 10.83 5.01 15.41
N GLU A 185 11.44 4.51 16.48
CA GLU A 185 11.66 5.27 17.71
C GLU A 185 13.15 5.58 17.93
N THR A 186 13.47 6.55 18.79
CA THR A 186 14.84 6.94 19.09
C THR A 186 15.70 5.78 19.60
N GLY A 187 15.13 4.75 20.24
CA GLY A 187 15.90 3.58 20.66
C GLY A 187 16.08 2.47 19.61
N ASN A 188 15.35 2.49 18.49
CA ASN A 188 15.43 1.42 17.48
C ASN A 188 15.49 1.87 16.01
N ALA A 189 15.36 3.16 15.70
CA ALA A 189 15.24 3.67 14.33
C ALA A 189 16.47 3.40 13.46
N ALA A 190 17.65 3.28 14.06
CA ALA A 190 18.89 2.94 13.35
C ALA A 190 19.01 1.45 12.97
N PHE A 191 18.06 0.62 13.38
CA PHE A 191 18.09 -0.83 13.26
C PHE A 191 16.95 -1.37 12.40
N LEU A 192 17.13 -2.62 11.93
CA LEU A 192 16.13 -3.36 11.18
C LEU A 192 14.99 -3.81 12.10
N ASP A 193 13.75 -3.61 11.65
CA ASP A 193 12.53 -4.08 12.29
C ASP A 193 12.09 -5.40 11.63
N LEU A 194 12.37 -6.52 12.30
CA LEU A 194 12.05 -7.85 11.80
C LEU A 194 10.55 -8.05 11.58
N ALA A 195 9.70 -7.43 12.40
CA ALA A 195 8.26 -7.55 12.25
C ALA A 195 7.79 -6.88 10.95
N LYS A 196 8.34 -5.70 10.60
CA LYS A 196 8.07 -5.07 9.30
C LYS A 196 8.57 -5.91 8.12
N VAL A 197 9.75 -6.54 8.24
CA VAL A 197 10.29 -7.43 7.20
C VAL A 197 9.36 -8.63 6.97
N GLN A 198 8.94 -9.30 8.04
CA GLN A 198 7.98 -10.41 7.97
C GLN A 198 6.67 -9.99 7.28
N MET A 199 6.13 -8.84 7.69
CA MET A 199 4.90 -8.28 7.12
C MET A 199 5.01 -7.96 5.63
N PHE A 200 6.16 -7.45 5.19
CA PHE A 200 6.45 -7.22 3.78
C PHE A 200 6.42 -8.53 2.99
N PHE A 201 7.11 -9.58 3.45
CA PHE A 201 7.14 -10.87 2.76
C PHE A 201 5.75 -11.51 2.66
N PHE A 202 4.97 -11.52 3.75
CA PHE A 202 3.59 -12.00 3.70
C PHE A 202 2.76 -11.28 2.65
N THR A 203 2.90 -9.95 2.56
CA THR A 203 2.17 -9.14 1.59
C THR A 203 2.57 -9.51 0.16
N ILE A 204 3.86 -9.54 -0.14
CA ILE A 204 4.33 -9.83 -1.50
C ILE A 204 3.90 -11.22 -1.95
N ILE A 205 4.08 -12.23 -1.09
CA ILE A 205 3.68 -13.62 -1.41
C ILE A 205 2.18 -13.70 -1.70
N LEU A 206 1.36 -13.05 -0.87
CA LEU A 206 -0.09 -13.03 -1.02
C LEU A 206 -0.54 -12.31 -2.28
N VAL A 207 -0.07 -11.09 -2.49
CA VAL A 207 -0.46 -10.26 -3.64
C VAL A 207 -0.06 -10.96 -4.94
N LEU A 208 1.14 -11.53 -5.02
CA LEU A 208 1.59 -12.26 -6.21
C LEU A 208 0.78 -13.53 -6.43
N SER A 209 0.53 -14.33 -5.39
CA SER A 209 -0.26 -15.56 -5.51
C SER A 209 -1.70 -15.26 -5.96
N TYR A 210 -2.29 -14.20 -5.40
CA TYR A 210 -3.62 -13.74 -5.76
C TYR A 210 -3.70 -13.19 -7.19
N ALA A 211 -2.70 -12.39 -7.60
CA ALA A 211 -2.57 -11.91 -8.98
C ALA A 211 -2.45 -13.08 -9.98
N VAL A 212 -1.68 -14.12 -9.66
CA VAL A 212 -1.59 -15.33 -10.50
C VAL A 212 -2.94 -16.07 -10.55
N ALA A 213 -3.68 -16.13 -9.44
CA ALA A 213 -5.01 -16.73 -9.41
C ALA A 213 -6.01 -15.96 -10.29
N LEU A 214 -5.98 -14.62 -10.24
CA LEU A 214 -6.76 -13.76 -11.14
C LEU A 214 -6.35 -14.00 -12.60
N GLY A 215 -5.06 -14.02 -12.90
CA GLY A 215 -4.57 -14.28 -14.26
C GLY A 215 -5.05 -15.62 -14.81
N LYS A 216 -5.03 -16.68 -13.99
CA LYS A 216 -5.56 -18.01 -14.37
C LYS A 216 -7.07 -17.98 -14.63
N MET A 217 -7.82 -17.24 -13.82
CA MET A 217 -9.27 -17.06 -14.00
C MET A 217 -9.56 -16.38 -15.34
N PHE A 218 -8.88 -15.26 -15.64
CA PHE A 218 -9.05 -14.52 -16.88
C PHE A 218 -8.53 -15.25 -18.13
N TYR A 219 -7.53 -16.12 -17.98
CA TYR A 219 -7.00 -16.92 -19.08
C TYR A 219 -7.98 -18.00 -19.55
N LYS A 220 -8.64 -18.70 -18.62
CA LYS A 220 -9.56 -19.80 -18.96
C LYS A 220 -10.92 -19.33 -19.46
N MET A 221 -11.37 -18.18 -18.95
CA MET A 221 -12.73 -17.60 -18.96
C MET A 221 -13.69 -18.09 -20.07
N PRO A 222 -14.37 -19.25 -19.89
CA PRO A 222 -15.36 -19.70 -20.86
C PRO A 222 -16.70 -18.96 -20.66
N ASN A 223 -17.11 -18.78 -19.40
CA ASN A 223 -18.40 -18.19 -18.98
C ASN A 223 -18.20 -16.85 -18.24
N ALA A 224 -19.31 -16.22 -17.84
CA ALA A 224 -19.28 -15.08 -16.93
C ALA A 224 -18.59 -15.44 -15.59
N ILE A 225 -17.89 -14.47 -15.00
CA ILE A 225 -17.21 -14.58 -13.72
C ILE A 225 -18.20 -14.19 -12.61
N THR A 226 -18.54 -15.14 -11.76
CA THR A 226 -19.44 -14.91 -10.61
C THR A 226 -18.69 -14.65 -9.31
N ASP A 227 -17.42 -15.02 -9.23
CA ASP A 227 -16.63 -14.96 -8.00
C ASP A 227 -15.18 -14.60 -8.36
N LEU A 228 -14.57 -13.71 -7.57
CA LEU A 228 -13.11 -13.59 -7.58
C LEU A 228 -12.45 -14.79 -6.87
N PRO A 229 -11.16 -15.08 -7.11
CA PRO A 229 -10.49 -16.19 -6.47
C PRO A 229 -10.61 -16.15 -4.94
N ALA A 230 -10.89 -17.29 -4.34
CA ALA A 230 -10.96 -17.41 -2.88
C ALA A 230 -9.57 -17.40 -2.25
N LEU A 231 -9.47 -16.87 -1.02
CA LEU A 231 -8.26 -16.96 -0.20
C LEU A 231 -8.42 -18.09 0.83
N SER A 232 -7.33 -18.79 1.14
CA SER A 232 -7.39 -19.85 2.15
C SER A 232 -7.53 -19.25 3.55
N ALA A 233 -8.45 -19.81 4.35
CA ALA A 233 -8.68 -19.38 5.73
C ALA A 233 -7.41 -19.50 6.59
N GLY A 234 -6.59 -20.53 6.37
CA GLY A 234 -5.31 -20.71 7.06
C GLY A 234 -4.32 -19.58 6.77
N MET A 235 -4.27 -19.09 5.53
CA MET A 235 -3.39 -17.99 5.14
C MET A 235 -3.86 -16.66 5.74
N VAL A 236 -5.17 -16.40 5.73
CA VAL A 236 -5.72 -15.19 6.37
C VAL A 236 -5.54 -15.23 7.89
N THR A 237 -5.66 -16.41 8.51
CA THR A 237 -5.34 -16.61 9.93
C THR A 237 -3.88 -16.30 10.23
N LEU A 238 -2.95 -16.84 9.44
CA LEU A 238 -1.52 -16.59 9.61
C LEU A 238 -1.17 -15.11 9.45
N LEU A 239 -1.78 -14.44 8.48
CA LEU A 239 -1.66 -13.01 8.28
C LEU A 239 -2.20 -12.23 9.49
N GLY A 240 -3.36 -12.61 10.00
CA GLY A 240 -3.96 -12.01 11.21
C GLY A 240 -3.05 -12.11 12.42
N ILE A 241 -2.46 -13.28 12.67
CA ILE A 241 -1.46 -13.48 13.73
C ILE A 241 -0.23 -12.58 13.50
N SER A 242 0.26 -12.49 12.26
CA SER A 242 1.40 -11.65 11.92
C SER A 242 1.12 -10.16 12.15
N HIS A 243 -0.07 -9.66 11.78
CA HIS A 243 -0.49 -8.28 12.04
C HIS A 243 -0.67 -7.99 13.54
N ALA A 244 -1.24 -8.94 14.30
CA ALA A 244 -1.38 -8.81 15.74
C ALA A 244 -0.01 -8.74 16.44
N GLY A 245 0.92 -9.61 16.04
CA GLY A 245 2.31 -9.57 16.52
C GLY A 245 3.01 -8.25 16.16
N TYR A 246 2.84 -7.78 14.92
CA TYR A 246 3.38 -6.50 14.47
C TYR A 246 2.85 -5.31 15.28
N LEU A 247 1.53 -5.22 15.51
CA LEU A 247 0.93 -4.14 16.30
C LEU A 247 1.33 -4.22 17.78
N THR A 248 1.43 -5.43 18.33
CA THR A 248 1.90 -5.65 19.70
C THR A 248 3.34 -5.17 19.86
N GLN A 249 4.25 -5.61 18.97
CA GLN A 249 5.64 -5.14 18.94
C GLN A 249 5.66 -3.61 18.91
N LYS A 250 4.87 -3.00 18.02
CA LYS A 250 4.79 -1.55 17.87
C LYS A 250 4.26 -0.82 19.10
N GLY A 251 3.41 -1.45 19.91
CA GLY A 251 2.88 -0.91 21.15
C GLY A 251 3.93 -0.84 22.26
N ILE A 252 4.87 -1.79 22.29
CA ILE A 252 5.94 -1.85 23.29
C ILE A 252 6.86 -0.63 23.11
N PRO A 253 7.25 0.08 24.20
CA PRO A 253 8.25 1.15 24.11
C PRO A 253 9.61 0.59 23.69
N HIS A 254 10.24 1.20 22.69
CA HIS A 254 11.62 0.87 22.30
C HIS A 254 12.60 1.98 22.67
N SER A 255 12.11 3.09 23.20
CA SER A 255 12.92 4.23 23.62
C SER A 255 12.77 4.49 25.11
N GLN A 256 13.84 4.99 25.71
CA GLN A 256 13.84 5.47 27.09
C GLN A 256 13.23 6.88 27.12
N THR A 257 12.54 7.18 28.21
CA THR A 257 11.93 8.50 28.47
C THR A 257 12.69 9.19 29.58
N SER A 258 12.87 10.51 29.46
CA SER A 258 13.43 11.34 30.52
C SER A 258 12.46 11.54 31.70
#